data_AF-Q8CUU1-F1
#
_entry.id   AF-Q8CUU1-F1
#
_cell.length_a   1.000
_cell.length_b   1.000
_cell.length_c   1.000
_cell.angle_alpha   90.00
_cell.angle_beta   90.00
_cell.angle_gamma   90.00
#
_symmetry.space_group_name_H-M   'P 1'
#
loop_
_entity.id
_entity.type
_entity.pdbx_description
1 polymer ?
#
loop_
_entity_poly.entity_id
_entity_poly.type
_entity_poly.pdbx_seq_one_letter_code
_entity_poly.pdbx_strand_id
1 'polypeptide(L)'
;MKCRIYTIREGGTKVHQKINYLSYVIMVLGLLIILFGIFTSIEMATIDDYYEPSGFSGEDEEIRFEWTQFYYSFIQSLEAGIIMIGIGFIGLILNQGNRLRHKQTEELTKLSLPVSKQESVYKVEETWELKEDDERKIDELYQDKAILEIHPTLEEGYVVVTLKDFDNEGNSYQSVVYISSQKAEEIKQPALVEKYTKQLNNVG
;
A
#
# COMPACT_ATOMS: atom_id res chain seq x y z
N MET A 1 0.85 16.75 -27.09
CA MET A 1 1.81 16.98 -25.99
C MET A 1 2.95 15.99 -26.12
N LYS A 2 4.19 16.46 -26.30
CA LYS A 2 5.39 15.63 -26.51
C LYS A 2 6.06 15.35 -25.16
N CYS A 3 6.14 14.07 -24.80
CA CYS A 3 6.83 13.58 -23.61
C CYS A 3 8.35 13.66 -23.82
N ARG A 4 9.08 14.36 -22.94
CA ARG A 4 10.55 14.39 -22.95
C ARG A 4 11.08 13.40 -21.94
N ILE A 5 11.82 12.41 -22.42
CA ILE A 5 12.46 11.36 -21.63
C ILE A 5 13.86 11.86 -21.27
N TYR A 6 14.15 12.07 -19.99
CA TYR A 6 15.50 12.30 -19.51
C TYR A 6 16.11 10.98 -19.05
N THR A 7 17.32 10.69 -19.52
CA THR A 7 18.06 9.46 -19.21
C THR A 7 19.16 9.81 -18.23
N ILE A 8 19.02 9.43 -16.96
CA ILE A 8 20.12 9.48 -15.97
C ILE A 8 20.77 8.09 -15.99
N ARG A 9 22.08 8.06 -16.23
CA ARG A 9 22.85 6.85 -16.49
C ARG A 9 23.66 6.47 -15.25
N GLU A 10 23.06 5.68 -14.36
CA GLU A 10 23.78 4.93 -13.33
C GLU A 10 23.47 3.44 -13.51
N GLY A 11 24.51 2.61 -13.58
CA GLY A 11 24.41 1.16 -13.33
C GLY A 11 23.39 0.36 -14.14
N GLY A 12 23.63 0.19 -15.45
CA GLY A 12 23.29 -1.03 -16.20
C GLY A 12 21.82 -1.45 -16.42
N THR A 13 20.84 -0.88 -15.73
CA THR A 13 19.41 -1.21 -15.95
C THR A 13 18.61 0.06 -16.22
N LYS A 14 18.01 0.14 -17.42
CA LYS A 14 17.07 1.21 -17.77
C LYS A 14 15.78 1.03 -16.96
N VAL A 15 15.75 1.57 -15.74
CA VAL A 15 14.51 1.69 -14.98
C VAL A 15 13.72 2.84 -15.58
N HIS A 16 12.70 2.53 -16.37
CA HIS A 16 11.75 3.52 -16.86
C HIS A 16 10.94 4.06 -15.68
N GLN A 17 11.40 5.16 -15.10
CA GLN A 17 10.73 5.86 -14.03
C GLN A 17 9.49 6.57 -14.60
N LYS A 18 8.35 5.86 -14.64
CA LYS A 18 7.04 6.49 -14.86
C LYS A 18 6.71 7.30 -13.60
N ILE A 19 7.15 8.56 -13.61
CA ILE A 19 6.73 9.56 -12.63
C ILE A 19 5.20 9.61 -12.71
N ASN A 20 4.52 9.48 -11.56
CA ASN A 20 3.07 9.63 -11.53
C ASN A 20 2.73 11.11 -11.62
N TYR A 21 2.79 11.65 -12.84
CA TYR A 21 2.55 13.06 -13.13
C TYR A 21 1.19 13.51 -12.60
N LEU A 22 0.21 12.61 -12.54
CA LEU A 22 -1.11 12.89 -11.99
C LEU A 22 -1.04 13.33 -10.51
N SER A 23 -0.29 12.60 -9.67
CA SER A 23 -0.13 12.96 -8.26
C SER A 23 0.59 14.28 -8.08
N TYR A 24 1.58 14.58 -8.92
CA TYR A 24 2.24 15.89 -8.93
C TYR A 24 1.29 17.02 -9.33
N VAL A 25 0.47 16.81 -10.36
CA VAL A 25 -0.53 17.78 -10.80
C VAL A 25 -1.53 18.07 -9.69
N ILE A 26 -2.01 17.05 -8.97
CA ILE A 26 -2.95 17.23 -7.84
C ILE A 26 -2.31 18.04 -6.71
N MET A 27 -1.05 17.77 -6.36
CA MET A 27 -0.34 18.55 -5.33
C MET A 27 -0.14 20.01 -5.75
N VAL A 28 0.25 20.26 -7.01
CA VAL A 28 0.41 21.63 -7.54
C VAL A 28 -0.94 22.36 -7.53
N LEU A 29 -2.03 21.69 -7.88
CA LEU A 29 -3.38 22.26 -7.79
C LEU A 29 -3.74 22.61 -6.34
N GLY A 30 -3.44 21.74 -5.38
CA GLY A 30 -3.66 22.04 -3.96
C GLY A 30 -2.88 23.27 -3.49
N LEU A 31 -1.64 23.44 -3.94
CA LEU A 31 -0.84 24.63 -3.64
C LEU A 31 -1.40 25.90 -4.29
N LEU A 32 -1.89 25.80 -5.54
CA LEU A 32 -2.57 26.91 -6.21
C LEU A 32 -3.87 27.31 -5.49
N ILE A 33 -4.62 26.36 -4.95
CA ILE A 33 -5.81 26.64 -4.13
C ILE A 33 -5.44 27.45 -2.89
N ILE A 34 -4.33 27.11 -2.21
CA ILE A 34 -3.87 27.86 -1.04
C ILE A 34 -3.48 29.29 -1.43
N LEU A 35 -2.72 29.46 -2.52
CA LEU A 35 -2.29 30.78 -2.99
C LEU A 35 -3.47 31.65 -3.42
N PHE A 36 -4.42 31.07 -4.15
CA PHE A 36 -5.64 31.75 -4.55
C PHE A 36 -6.51 32.09 -3.34
N GLY A 37 -6.61 31.17 -2.38
CA GLY A 37 -7.27 31.38 -1.10
C GLY A 37 -6.73 32.60 -0.36
N ILE A 38 -5.41 32.70 -0.19
CA ILE A 38 -4.75 33.87 0.44
C ILE A 38 -5.18 35.16 -0.25
N PHE A 39 -5.14 35.19 -1.59
CA PHE A 39 -5.52 36.37 -2.36
C PHE A 39 -6.99 36.74 -2.11
N THR A 40 -7.92 35.78 -2.22
CA THR A 40 -9.35 36.02 -1.97
C THR A 40 -9.65 36.42 -0.52
N SER A 41 -8.89 35.91 0.46
CA SER A 41 -9.05 36.26 1.86
C SER A 41 -8.55 37.67 2.15
N ILE A 42 -7.49 38.12 1.47
CA ILE A 42 -7.04 39.51 1.52
C ILE A 42 -8.14 40.41 0.96
N GLU A 43 -8.68 40.09 -0.23
CA GLU A 43 -9.76 40.87 -0.84
C GLU A 43 -10.97 40.96 0.11
N MET A 44 -11.47 39.82 0.62
CA MET A 44 -12.57 39.80 1.58
C MET A 44 -12.29 40.62 2.85
N ALA A 45 -11.08 40.56 3.39
CA ALA A 45 -10.71 41.30 4.58
C ALA A 45 -10.49 42.80 4.34
N THR A 46 -10.41 43.22 3.07
CA THR A 46 -10.26 44.63 2.66
C THR A 46 -11.52 45.20 2.03
N ILE A 47 -12.50 44.37 1.69
CA ILE A 47 -13.82 44.81 1.23
C ILE A 47 -14.57 45.24 2.49
N ASP A 48 -14.69 46.54 2.68
CA ASP A 48 -15.69 47.12 3.57
C ASP A 48 -17.06 46.66 3.07
N ASP A 49 -17.64 45.66 3.72
CA ASP A 49 -19.06 45.32 3.54
C ASP A 49 -19.89 46.40 4.24
N TYR A 50 -19.88 47.59 3.63
CA TYR A 50 -21.01 48.42 3.23
C TYR A 50 -22.36 48.09 3.88
N TYR A 51 -22.43 48.17 5.21
CA TYR A 51 -23.68 48.15 5.99
C TYR A 51 -23.72 49.27 7.02
N GLU A 52 -23.21 50.45 6.68
CA GLU A 52 -23.71 51.70 7.25
C GLU A 52 -24.57 52.47 6.24
N PRO A 53 -25.90 52.28 6.23
CA PRO A 53 -26.80 53.26 5.65
C PRO A 53 -26.95 54.42 6.64
N SER A 54 -25.88 55.16 6.90
CA SER A 54 -25.95 56.37 7.73
C SER A 54 -25.02 57.45 7.21
N GLY A 55 -25.53 58.14 6.20
CA GLY A 55 -25.48 59.60 6.12
C GLY A 55 -24.13 60.26 6.39
N PHE A 56 -23.51 60.69 5.29
CA PHE A 56 -22.99 62.05 5.19
C PHE A 56 -21.89 62.42 6.19
N SER A 57 -20.72 61.81 6.06
CA SER A 57 -19.47 62.52 6.36
C SER A 57 -18.39 62.01 5.44
N GLY A 58 -18.00 62.84 4.46
CA GLY A 58 -16.86 62.59 3.57
C GLY A 58 -15.52 62.77 4.30
N GLU A 59 -15.34 62.02 5.38
CA GLU A 59 -14.04 61.84 6.03
C GLU A 59 -13.43 60.56 5.47
N ASP A 60 -12.14 60.62 5.13
CA ASP A 60 -11.38 59.56 4.52
C ASP A 60 -11.63 58.21 5.22
N GLU A 61 -12.44 57.35 4.59
CA GLU A 61 -12.68 55.99 5.07
C GLU A 61 -11.34 55.24 5.01
N GLU A 62 -10.67 55.14 6.15
CA GLU A 62 -9.50 54.30 6.31
C GLU A 62 -9.93 52.85 6.06
N ILE A 63 -9.47 52.24 4.95
CA ILE A 63 -9.69 50.83 4.65
C ILE A 63 -9.19 50.01 5.85
N ARG A 64 -10.11 49.43 6.63
CA ARG A 64 -9.77 48.62 7.80
C ARG A 64 -9.62 47.17 7.40
N PHE A 65 -8.48 46.58 7.75
CA PHE A 65 -8.26 45.16 7.51
C PHE A 65 -8.94 44.31 8.60
N GLU A 66 -9.96 43.55 8.22
CA GLU A 66 -10.68 42.66 9.13
C GLU A 66 -9.99 41.30 9.28
N TRP A 67 -9.13 41.17 10.30
CA TRP A 67 -8.40 39.94 10.59
C TRP A 67 -9.30 38.71 10.77
N THR A 68 -10.49 38.86 11.37
CA THR A 68 -11.41 37.74 11.60
C THR A 68 -11.92 37.16 10.28
N GLN A 69 -12.31 38.03 9.34
CA GLN A 69 -12.75 37.60 8.01
C GLN A 69 -11.60 36.97 7.21
N PHE A 70 -10.41 37.57 7.30
CA PHE A 70 -9.20 37.01 6.69
C PHE A 70 -8.97 35.57 7.15
N TYR A 71 -8.89 35.33 8.47
CA TYR A 71 -8.59 34.01 9.00
C TYR A 71 -9.70 33.00 8.67
N TYR A 72 -10.97 33.40 8.73
CA TYR A 72 -12.07 32.51 8.40
C TYR A 72 -12.01 32.04 6.94
N SER A 73 -11.83 32.96 6.00
CA SER A 73 -11.71 32.66 4.56
C SER A 73 -10.42 31.88 4.25
N PHE A 74 -9.30 32.25 4.90
CA PHE A 74 -7.99 31.64 4.65
C PHE A 74 -7.96 30.20 5.16
N ILE A 75 -8.49 29.93 6.35
CA ILE A 75 -8.51 28.58 6.94
C ILE A 75 -9.30 27.63 6.05
N GLN A 76 -10.46 28.04 5.53
CA GLN A 76 -11.24 27.20 4.60
C GLN A 76 -10.45 26.83 3.35
N SER A 77 -9.76 27.80 2.75
CA SER A 77 -8.93 27.56 1.56
C SER A 77 -7.70 26.71 1.87
N LEU A 78 -7.11 26.90 3.05
CA LEU A 78 -5.98 26.13 3.55
C LEU A 78 -6.36 24.66 3.77
N GLU A 79 -7.50 24.39 4.41
CA GLU A 79 -8.02 23.02 4.60
C GLU A 79 -8.24 22.31 3.26
N ALA A 80 -8.92 22.97 2.32
CA ALA A 80 -9.16 22.42 0.99
C ALA A 80 -7.85 22.12 0.24
N GLY A 81 -6.88 23.02 0.32
CA GLY A 81 -5.55 22.84 -0.26
C GLY A 81 -4.77 21.69 0.36
N ILE A 82 -4.76 21.58 1.69
CA ILE A 82 -4.08 20.50 2.43
C ILE A 82 -4.70 19.14 2.09
N ILE A 83 -6.03 19.04 2.02
CA ILE A 83 -6.71 17.80 1.65
C ILE A 83 -6.29 17.36 0.23
N MET A 84 -6.29 18.28 -0.73
CA MET A 84 -5.83 18.00 -2.10
C MET A 84 -4.37 17.55 -2.14
N ILE A 85 -3.48 18.23 -1.43
CA ILE A 85 -2.07 17.85 -1.31
C ILE A 85 -1.95 16.45 -0.68
N GLY A 86 -2.70 16.16 0.37
CA GLY A 86 -2.74 14.86 1.05
C GLY A 86 -3.15 13.72 0.11
N ILE A 87 -4.20 13.91 -0.69
CA ILE A 87 -4.62 12.94 -1.72
C ILE A 87 -3.49 12.72 -2.74
N GLY A 88 -2.82 13.78 -3.18
CA GLY A 88 -1.65 13.70 -4.06
C GLY A 88 -0.51 12.87 -3.45
N PHE A 89 -0.21 13.08 -2.17
CA PHE A 89 0.80 12.32 -1.43
C PHE A 89 0.45 10.84 -1.31
N ILE A 90 -0.80 10.49 -0.99
CA ILE A 90 -1.26 9.10 -0.94
C ILE A 90 -1.05 8.43 -2.30
N GLY A 91 -1.37 9.11 -3.40
CA GLY A 91 -1.13 8.61 -4.76
C GLY A 91 0.35 8.38 -5.09
N LEU A 92 1.26 9.22 -4.56
CA LEU A 92 2.70 9.00 -4.69
C LEU A 92 3.18 7.79 -3.89
N ILE A 93 2.73 7.66 -2.64
CA ILE A 93 3.12 6.55 -1.75
C ILE A 93 2.65 5.21 -2.33
N LEU A 94 1.40 5.13 -2.79
CA LEU A 94 0.86 3.92 -3.42
C LEU A 94 1.63 3.55 -4.70
N ASN A 95 2.00 4.54 -5.52
CA ASN A 95 2.80 4.29 -6.71
C ASN A 95 4.23 3.84 -6.37
N GLN A 96 4.84 4.36 -5.30
CA GLN A 96 6.16 3.91 -4.84
C GLN A 96 6.10 2.49 -4.24
N GLY A 97 5.07 2.18 -3.44
CA GLY A 97 4.85 0.86 -2.85
C GLY A 97 4.62 -0.22 -3.91
N ASN A 98 3.74 0.04 -4.90
CA ASN A 98 3.54 -0.86 -6.03
C ASN A 98 4.80 -1.05 -6.88
N ARG A 99 5.67 -0.03 -6.99
CA ARG A 99 6.92 -0.12 -7.74
C ARG A 99 7.98 -0.98 -7.05
N LEU A 100 8.06 -0.93 -5.71
CA LEU A 100 8.96 -1.80 -4.95
C LEU A 100 8.56 -3.26 -5.10
N ARG A 101 7.25 -3.52 -5.03
CA ARG A 101 6.69 -4.86 -5.25
C ARG A 101 6.99 -5.38 -6.66
N HIS A 102 6.85 -4.55 -7.69
CA HIS A 102 7.12 -4.94 -9.08
C HIS A 102 8.62 -5.18 -9.38
N LYS A 103 9.52 -4.40 -8.77
CA LYS A 103 10.98 -4.61 -8.93
C LYS A 103 11.44 -5.94 -8.33
N GLN A 104 10.89 -6.32 -7.18
CA GLN A 104 11.16 -7.64 -6.59
C GLN A 104 10.69 -8.75 -7.53
N THR A 105 9.50 -8.61 -8.15
CA THR A 105 9.00 -9.61 -9.11
C THR A 105 9.86 -9.68 -10.39
N GLU A 106 10.33 -8.56 -10.92
CA GLU A 106 11.18 -8.53 -12.13
C GLU A 106 12.59 -9.09 -11.88
N GLU A 107 13.18 -8.89 -10.70
CA GLU A 107 14.47 -9.52 -10.35
C GLU A 107 14.35 -11.03 -10.19
N LEU A 108 13.25 -11.51 -9.60
CA LEU A 108 12.90 -12.93 -9.59
C LEU A 108 12.74 -13.50 -11.00
N THR A 109 12.17 -12.73 -11.93
CA THR A 109 11.98 -13.17 -13.33
C THR A 109 13.26 -13.13 -14.16
N LYS A 110 14.25 -12.28 -13.81
CA LYS A 110 15.56 -12.20 -14.51
C LYS A 110 16.57 -13.24 -14.02
N LEU A 111 16.39 -13.77 -12.81
CA LEU A 111 17.10 -14.96 -12.34
C LEU A 111 16.58 -16.25 -13.02
N SER A 112 15.41 -16.20 -13.66
CA SER A 112 14.93 -17.24 -14.56
C SER A 112 15.59 -17.08 -15.94
N LEU A 113 16.59 -17.92 -16.23
CA LEU A 113 17.24 -18.04 -17.54
C LEU A 113 16.22 -18.18 -18.69
N PRO A 114 16.56 -17.74 -19.92
CA PRO A 114 15.67 -17.90 -21.06
C PRO A 114 15.53 -19.39 -21.38
N VAL A 115 14.35 -19.95 -21.11
CA VAL A 115 14.00 -21.29 -21.52
C VAL A 115 13.92 -21.30 -23.05
N SER A 116 15.01 -21.77 -23.65
CA SER A 116 15.02 -22.26 -25.02
C SER A 116 13.92 -23.30 -25.15
N LYS A 117 13.08 -23.09 -26.16
CA LYS A 117 11.94 -23.91 -26.49
C LYS A 117 12.42 -25.27 -27.00
N GLN A 118 12.56 -26.27 -26.11
CA GLN A 118 12.66 -27.65 -26.55
C GLN A 118 12.24 -28.67 -25.46
N GLU A 119 11.22 -29.44 -25.83
CA GLU A 119 10.92 -30.82 -25.42
C GLU A 119 10.81 -31.18 -23.92
N SER A 120 9.55 -31.29 -23.50
CA SER A 120 9.00 -32.38 -22.66
C SER A 120 9.94 -33.02 -21.63
N VAL A 121 9.99 -32.47 -20.42
CA VAL A 121 10.17 -33.27 -19.19
C VAL A 121 9.42 -32.59 -18.06
N TYR A 122 8.61 -33.39 -17.35
CA TYR A 122 7.87 -33.11 -16.12
C TYR A 122 8.33 -31.89 -15.31
N LYS A 123 7.42 -30.93 -15.16
CA LYS A 123 7.57 -29.75 -14.31
C LYS A 123 7.43 -30.19 -12.86
N VAL A 124 8.54 -30.43 -12.17
CA VAL A 124 8.56 -30.52 -10.71
C VAL A 124 8.31 -29.09 -10.21
N GLU A 125 7.13 -28.85 -9.63
CA GLU A 125 6.84 -27.60 -8.93
C GLU A 125 7.80 -27.52 -7.73
N GLU A 126 8.61 -26.48 -7.69
CA GLU A 126 9.61 -26.24 -6.66
C GLU A 126 8.87 -25.83 -5.37
N THR A 127 8.38 -26.83 -4.63
CA THR A 127 7.96 -26.68 -3.23
C THR A 127 9.18 -26.24 -2.43
N TRP A 128 9.08 -25.12 -1.73
CA TRP A 128 10.15 -24.70 -0.82
C TRP A 128 10.31 -25.75 0.28
N GLU A 129 11.56 -26.06 0.61
CA GLU A 129 11.88 -27.03 1.66
C GLU A 129 11.73 -26.37 3.03
N LEU A 130 10.97 -27.03 3.90
CA LEU A 130 10.83 -26.65 5.30
C LEU A 130 12.17 -26.89 6.02
N LYS A 131 12.66 -25.88 6.74
CA LYS A 131 13.91 -26.02 7.52
C LYS A 131 13.61 -26.62 8.89
N GLU A 132 14.58 -27.32 9.48
CA GLU A 132 14.47 -27.89 10.84
C GLU A 132 14.07 -26.83 11.90
N ASP A 133 14.56 -25.59 11.75
CA ASP A 133 14.19 -24.47 12.64
C ASP A 133 12.73 -24.04 12.50
N ASP A 134 12.12 -24.26 11.33
CA ASP A 134 10.72 -23.95 11.06
C ASP A 134 9.79 -25.07 11.52
N GLU A 135 10.23 -26.33 11.41
CA GLU A 135 9.57 -27.50 12.01
C GLU A 135 9.47 -27.35 13.53
N ARG A 136 10.57 -26.96 14.20
CA ARG A 136 10.57 -26.74 15.66
C ARG A 136 9.52 -25.72 16.10
N LYS A 137 9.27 -24.67 15.31
CA LYS A 137 8.24 -23.66 15.61
C LYS A 137 6.82 -24.22 15.50
N ILE A 138 6.59 -25.14 14.57
CA ILE A 138 5.29 -25.82 14.41
C ILE A 138 5.07 -26.78 15.59
N ASP A 139 6.11 -27.52 15.99
CA ASP A 139 6.07 -28.38 17.17
C ASP A 139 5.79 -27.59 18.45
N GLU A 140 6.39 -26.40 18.58
CA GLU A 140 6.11 -25.48 19.69
C GLU A 140 4.67 -24.95 19.69
N LEU A 141 4.07 -24.76 18.51
CA LEU A 141 2.69 -24.28 18.37
C LEU A 141 1.66 -25.36 18.74
N TYR A 142 1.96 -26.63 18.46
CA TYR A 142 1.04 -27.76 18.62
C TYR A 142 1.56 -28.81 19.62
N GLN A 143 2.15 -28.39 20.74
CA GLN A 143 2.64 -29.28 21.80
C GLN A 143 1.55 -30.19 22.41
N ASP A 144 0.30 -29.76 22.30
CA ASP A 144 -0.89 -30.44 22.82
C ASP A 144 -1.59 -31.33 21.78
N LYS A 145 -1.02 -31.51 20.59
CA LYS A 145 -1.63 -32.27 19.49
C LYS A 145 -0.62 -33.17 18.79
N ALA A 146 -1.12 -34.23 18.15
CA ALA A 146 -0.31 -35.06 17.28
C ALA A 146 -0.28 -34.46 15.87
N ILE A 147 0.92 -34.08 15.40
CA ILE A 147 1.15 -33.70 14.01
C ILE A 147 1.30 -34.98 13.20
N LEU A 148 0.41 -35.20 12.22
CA LEU A 148 0.45 -36.37 11.35
C LEU A 148 1.29 -36.09 10.10
N GLU A 149 1.02 -34.95 9.46
CA GLU A 149 1.66 -34.56 8.21
C GLU A 149 1.83 -33.04 8.16
N ILE A 150 2.94 -32.60 7.58
CA ILE A 150 3.28 -31.20 7.36
C ILE A 150 3.50 -31.01 5.85
N HIS A 151 2.65 -30.21 5.21
CA HIS A 151 2.71 -29.95 3.78
C HIS A 151 3.08 -28.49 3.52
N PRO A 152 4.29 -28.18 3.04
CA PRO A 152 4.63 -26.83 2.61
C PRO A 152 3.76 -26.46 1.41
N THR A 153 3.16 -25.26 1.46
CA THR A 153 2.38 -24.76 0.32
C THR A 153 3.32 -24.17 -0.74
N LEU A 154 2.79 -23.78 -1.90
CA LEU A 154 3.58 -23.05 -2.91
C LEU A 154 4.03 -21.65 -2.44
N GLU A 155 3.45 -21.12 -1.37
CA GLU A 155 3.77 -19.80 -0.82
C GLU A 155 4.68 -19.95 0.39
N GLU A 156 5.86 -19.32 0.34
CA GLU A 156 6.86 -19.41 1.40
C GLU A 156 6.29 -18.95 2.74
N GLY A 157 6.57 -19.72 3.80
CA GLY A 157 6.08 -19.45 5.15
C GLY A 157 4.65 -19.95 5.41
N TYR A 158 3.90 -20.43 4.41
CA TYR A 158 2.58 -21.03 4.64
C TYR A 158 2.64 -22.56 4.54
N VAL A 159 2.13 -23.22 5.57
CA VAL A 159 2.18 -24.68 5.71
C VAL A 159 0.80 -25.19 6.10
N VAL A 160 0.35 -26.28 5.48
CA VAL A 160 -0.85 -27.01 5.88
C VAL A 160 -0.44 -28.16 6.77
N VAL A 161 -0.91 -28.15 8.01
CA VAL A 161 -0.61 -29.17 9.01
C VAL A 161 -1.86 -30.01 9.25
N THR A 162 -1.70 -31.33 9.13
CA THR A 162 -2.76 -32.28 9.48
C THR A 162 -2.57 -32.71 10.93
N LEU A 163 -3.52 -32.34 11.78
CA LEU A 163 -3.46 -32.52 13.23
C LEU A 163 -4.47 -33.56 13.68
N LYS A 164 -4.14 -34.24 14.78
CA LYS A 164 -5.06 -35.12 15.51
C LYS A 164 -5.00 -34.75 16.99
N ASP A 165 -6.14 -34.44 17.57
CA ASP A 165 -6.24 -34.16 19.00
C ASP A 165 -6.00 -35.45 19.81
N PHE A 166 -5.24 -35.36 20.90
CA PHE A 166 -5.01 -36.52 21.77
C PHE A 166 -6.27 -36.97 22.53
N ASP A 167 -7.17 -36.02 22.82
CA ASP A 167 -8.36 -36.25 23.66
C ASP A 167 -9.61 -36.65 22.86
N ASN A 168 -9.59 -36.54 21.53
CA ASN A 168 -10.75 -36.81 20.67
C ASN A 168 -10.52 -38.05 19.79
N GLU A 169 -11.37 -39.05 19.94
CA GLU A 169 -11.36 -40.26 19.12
C GLU A 169 -11.77 -39.96 17.67
N GLY A 170 -10.78 -39.70 16.81
CA GLY A 170 -10.81 -40.23 15.44
C GLY A 170 -10.81 -39.23 14.27
N ASN A 171 -10.96 -37.93 14.49
CA ASN A 171 -11.01 -36.99 13.36
C ASN A 171 -9.72 -36.17 13.27
N SER A 172 -8.90 -36.45 12.26
CA SER A 172 -7.83 -35.55 11.83
C SER A 172 -8.44 -34.33 11.14
N TYR A 173 -7.91 -33.16 11.41
CA TYR A 173 -8.30 -31.92 10.73
C TYR A 173 -7.06 -31.19 10.21
N GLN A 174 -7.28 -30.39 9.16
CA GLN A 174 -6.23 -29.58 8.56
C GLN A 174 -6.29 -28.17 9.13
N SER A 175 -5.13 -27.65 9.51
CA SER A 175 -4.96 -26.25 9.87
C SER A 175 -3.87 -25.60 9.02
N VAL A 176 -4.01 -24.29 8.79
CA VAL A 176 -3.02 -23.51 8.03
C VAL A 176 -2.20 -22.70 9.00
N VAL A 177 -0.89 -22.90 8.94
CA VAL A 177 0.09 -22.22 9.79
C VAL A 177 0.90 -21.27 8.94
N TYR A 178 1.12 -20.07 9.46
CA TYR A 178 2.09 -19.14 8.93
C TYR A 178 3.33 -19.10 9.82
N ILE A 179 4.47 -19.38 9.23
CA ILE A 179 5.77 -19.41 9.85
C ILE A 179 6.47 -18.09 9.55
N SER A 180 6.69 -17.31 10.60
CA SER A 180 7.52 -16.12 10.55
C SER A 180 8.95 -16.42 10.98
N SER A 181 9.84 -15.44 10.84
CA SER A 181 11.22 -15.51 11.32
C SER A 181 11.32 -15.77 12.83
N GLN A 182 10.29 -15.44 13.62
CA GLN A 182 10.30 -15.54 15.09
C GLN A 182 9.39 -16.64 15.65
N LYS A 183 8.23 -16.90 15.03
CA LYS A 183 7.22 -17.85 15.54
C LYS A 183 6.30 -18.37 14.45
N ALA A 184 5.65 -19.51 14.72
CA ALA A 184 4.54 -20.03 13.93
C ALA A 184 3.19 -19.55 14.51
N GLU A 185 2.25 -19.19 13.65
CA GLU A 185 0.91 -18.78 14.04
C GLU A 185 -0.17 -19.48 13.20
N GLU A 186 -1.23 -19.93 13.85
CA GLU A 186 -2.39 -20.51 13.18
C GLU A 186 -3.22 -19.42 12.50
N ILE A 187 -3.49 -19.59 11.20
CA ILE A 187 -4.35 -18.71 10.43
C ILE A 187 -5.79 -19.18 10.52
N LYS A 188 -6.65 -18.30 11.05
CA LYS A 188 -8.10 -18.53 11.15
C LYS A 188 -8.92 -17.82 10.08
N GLN A 189 -8.26 -17.12 9.14
CA GLN A 189 -8.94 -16.38 8.08
C GLN A 189 -9.56 -17.34 7.04
N PRO A 190 -10.89 -17.37 6.87
CA PRO A 190 -11.56 -18.38 6.04
C PRO A 190 -11.05 -18.42 4.60
N ALA A 191 -10.79 -17.25 4.01
CA ALA A 191 -10.34 -17.14 2.62
C ALA A 191 -8.94 -17.74 2.38
N LEU A 192 -8.04 -17.64 3.36
CA LEU A 192 -6.69 -18.19 3.25
C LEU A 192 -6.70 -19.70 3.54
N VAL A 193 -7.47 -20.13 4.54
CA VAL A 193 -7.63 -21.56 4.86
C VAL A 193 -8.18 -22.31 3.66
N GLU A 194 -9.25 -21.81 3.05
CA GLU A 194 -9.85 -22.44 1.86
C GLU A 194 -8.87 -22.49 0.67
N LYS A 195 -8.09 -21.43 0.45
CA LYS A 195 -7.10 -21.35 -0.63
C LYS A 195 -6.04 -22.46 -0.49
N TYR A 196 -5.41 -22.59 0.68
CA TYR A 196 -4.29 -23.51 0.88
C TYR A 196 -4.74 -24.96 1.06
N THR A 197 -5.87 -25.20 1.72
CA THR A 197 -6.48 -26.54 1.80
C THR A 197 -6.88 -27.06 0.41
N LYS A 198 -7.44 -26.21 -0.46
CA LYS A 198 -7.73 -26.61 -1.85
C LYS A 198 -6.48 -26.88 -2.66
N GLN A 199 -5.39 -26.15 -2.43
CA GLN A 199 -4.12 -26.43 -3.09
C GLN A 199 -3.61 -27.82 -2.73
N LEU A 200 -3.59 -28.19 -1.45
CA LEU A 200 -3.18 -29.53 -1.02
C LEU A 200 -4.03 -30.63 -1.67
N ASN A 201 -5.37 -30.46 -1.69
CA ASN A 201 -6.28 -31.46 -2.25
C ASN A 201 -6.24 -31.58 -3.79
N ASN A 202 -5.73 -30.58 -4.50
CA ASN A 202 -5.61 -30.61 -5.96
C ASN A 202 -4.25 -31.15 -6.45
N VAL A 203 -3.31 -31.41 -5.53
CA VAL A 203 -1.96 -31.93 -5.82
C VAL A 203 -1.91 -33.46 -5.70
N GLY A 204 -2.97 -34.10 -5.19
CA GLY A 204 -3.15 -35.56 -5.17
C GLY A 204 -3.93 -36.09 -6.37
#